data_AF-A0A177HVW1-F1
#
_entry.id   AF-A0A177HVW1-F1
#
_cell.length_a   1.000
_cell.length_b   1.000
_cell.length_c   1.000
_cell.angle_alpha   90.00
_cell.angle_beta   90.00
_cell.angle_gamma   90.00
#
_symmetry.space_group_name_H-M   'P 1'
#
loop_
_entity.id
_entity.type
_entity.pdbx_description
1 polymer ?
#
loop_
_entity_poly.entity_id
_entity_poly.type
_entity_poly.pdbx_seq_one_letter_code
_entity_poly.pdbx_strand_id
1 'polypeptide(L)'
;MPIPPVLVHLLREHIARYGTADDGRLFRAARGGRVPSTEYCDIWERARKAVLSPREVESDLAAVPYSLRHAGVSLWIKSGVDPAEVAARAGHSIAVLYRFYAKILKGGQKRSNDLISRALDEGDAP
;
A
#
# COMPACT_ATOMS: atom_id res chain seq x y z
N MET A 1 2.29 10.47 7.97
CA MET A 1 2.76 9.27 7.24
C MET A 1 4.27 9.19 7.31
N PRO A 2 4.86 8.19 7.99
CA PRO A 2 6.30 7.97 7.90
C PRO A 2 6.66 7.53 6.47
N ILE A 3 7.71 8.14 5.90
CA ILE A 3 8.22 7.80 4.57
C ILE A 3 9.40 6.85 4.77
N PRO A 4 9.32 5.59 4.31
CA PRO A 4 10.40 4.63 4.52
C PRO A 4 11.65 5.03 3.71
N PRO A 5 12.88 4.66 4.15
CA PRO A 5 14.11 5.01 3.45
C PRO A 5 14.13 4.61 1.98
N VAL A 6 13.53 3.46 1.63
CA VAL A 6 13.40 3.00 0.23
C VAL A 6 12.62 3.99 -0.64
N LEU A 7 11.54 4.58 -0.12
CA LEU A 7 10.77 5.58 -0.85
C LEU A 7 11.53 6.90 -0.94
N VAL A 8 12.25 7.30 0.13
CA VAL A 8 13.11 8.49 0.09
C VAL A 8 14.17 8.36 -1.00
N HIS A 9 14.81 7.19 -1.12
CA HIS A 9 15.81 6.93 -2.15
C HIS A 9 15.21 7.08 -3.56
N LEU A 10 14.08 6.40 -3.84
CA LEU A 10 13.39 6.50 -5.13
C LEU A 10 13.00 7.94 -5.49
N LEU A 11 12.52 8.72 -4.52
CA LEU A 11 12.15 10.11 -4.75
C LEU A 11 13.38 10.99 -5.03
N ARG A 12 14.50 10.76 -4.34
CA ARG A 12 15.75 11.50 -4.58
C ARG A 12 16.34 11.18 -5.94
N GLU A 13 16.33 9.91 -6.35
CA GLU A 13 16.75 9.51 -7.70
C GLU A 13 15.87 10.14 -8.78
N HIS A 14 14.54 10.15 -8.57
CA HIS A 14 13.59 10.82 -9.47
C HIS A 14 13.89 12.32 -9.59
N ILE A 15 14.09 13.01 -8.48
CA ILE A 15 14.43 14.44 -8.48
C ILE A 15 15.76 14.69 -9.18
N ALA A 16 16.79 13.87 -8.92
CA ALA A 16 18.08 14.02 -9.58
C ALA A 16 17.99 13.81 -11.10
N ARG A 17 17.16 12.87 -11.55
CA ARG A 17 16.99 12.56 -12.98
C ARG A 17 16.08 13.53 -13.73
N TYR A 18 14.98 13.93 -13.11
CA TYR A 18 13.91 14.68 -13.79
C TYR A 18 13.71 16.10 -13.25
N GLY A 19 14.36 16.47 -12.15
CA GLY A 19 14.10 17.73 -11.45
C GLY A 19 12.67 17.82 -10.90
N THR A 20 12.25 19.04 -10.60
CA THR A 20 10.88 19.36 -10.17
C THR A 20 10.24 20.34 -11.16
N ALA A 21 8.92 20.45 -11.17
CA ALA A 21 8.25 21.55 -11.87
C ALA A 21 8.55 22.90 -11.19
N ASP A 22 8.33 24.01 -11.90
CA ASP A 22 8.57 25.36 -11.37
C ASP A 22 7.76 25.66 -10.09
N ASP A 23 6.62 24.98 -9.93
CA ASP A 23 5.76 25.05 -8.74
C ASP A 23 6.07 23.97 -7.67
N GLY A 24 7.18 23.25 -7.83
CA GLY A 24 7.66 22.23 -6.89
C GLY A 24 7.04 20.84 -7.03
N ARG A 25 6.14 20.59 -7.99
CA ARG A 25 5.60 19.24 -8.21
C ARG A 25 6.69 18.24 -8.61
N LEU A 26 6.67 17.06 -7.97
CA LEU A 26 7.59 15.96 -8.26
C LEU A 26 7.24 15.24 -9.57
N PHE A 27 5.94 14.96 -9.78
CA PHE A 27 5.44 14.26 -10.95
C PHE A 27 4.64 15.22 -11.84
N ARG A 28 5.00 15.30 -13.12
CA ARG A 28 4.41 16.19 -14.11
C ARG A 28 4.21 15.46 -15.44
N ALA A 29 3.16 15.82 -16.15
CA ALA A 29 2.95 15.37 -17.53
C ALA A 29 4.06 15.91 -18.43
N ALA A 30 4.27 15.29 -19.60
CA ALA A 30 5.33 15.68 -20.54
C ALA A 30 5.29 17.17 -20.94
N ARG A 31 4.10 17.80 -20.89
CA ARG A 31 3.88 19.22 -21.20
C ARG A 31 3.87 20.16 -19.96
N GLY A 32 4.37 19.71 -18.81
CA GLY A 32 4.46 20.53 -17.58
C GLY A 32 3.17 20.60 -16.73
N GLY A 33 2.09 19.96 -17.18
CA GLY A 33 0.81 19.89 -16.47
C GLY A 33 0.77 18.81 -15.37
N ARG A 34 -0.38 18.71 -14.69
CA ARG A 34 -0.67 17.54 -13.82
C ARG A 34 -0.84 16.32 -14.71
N VAL A 35 -0.39 15.16 -14.24
CA VAL A 35 -0.66 13.89 -14.92
C VAL A 35 -2.17 13.62 -14.87
N PRO A 36 -2.87 13.53 -16.01
CA PRO A 36 -4.28 13.15 -16.05
C PRO A 36 -4.47 11.72 -15.55
N SER A 37 -5.60 11.45 -14.90
CA SER A 37 -5.92 10.11 -14.42
C SER A 37 -5.97 9.06 -15.54
N THR A 38 -6.43 9.45 -16.73
CA THR A 38 -6.46 8.58 -17.92
C THR A 38 -5.06 8.18 -18.36
N GLU A 39 -4.15 9.15 -18.48
CA GLU A 39 -2.74 8.90 -18.82
C GLU A 39 -2.07 7.97 -17.79
N TYR A 40 -2.39 8.16 -16.50
CA TYR A 40 -1.91 7.29 -15.45
C TYR A 40 -2.41 5.84 -15.58
N CYS A 41 -3.69 5.65 -15.91
CA CYS A 41 -4.26 4.33 -16.19
C CYS A 41 -3.64 3.67 -17.44
N ASP A 42 -3.37 4.44 -18.50
CA ASP A 42 -2.75 3.91 -19.72
C ASP A 42 -1.29 3.51 -19.49
N ILE A 43 -0.54 4.28 -18.70
CA ILE A 43 0.82 3.91 -18.25
C ILE A 43 0.76 2.64 -17.41
N TRP A 44 -0.21 2.54 -16.51
CA TRP A 44 -0.37 1.38 -15.64
C TRP A 44 -0.66 0.09 -16.42
N GLU A 45 -1.58 0.14 -17.38
CA GLU A 45 -1.91 -1.03 -18.20
C GLU A 45 -0.71 -1.50 -19.04
N ARG A 46 0.10 -0.55 -19.56
CA ARG A 46 1.36 -0.90 -20.23
C ARG A 46 2.35 -1.55 -19.26
N ALA A 47 2.48 -1.03 -18.04
CA ALA A 47 3.34 -1.62 -17.03
C ALA A 47 2.89 -3.04 -16.67
N ARG A 48 1.58 -3.28 -16.49
CA ARG A 48 1.01 -4.63 -16.24
C ARG A 48 1.41 -5.61 -17.35
N LYS A 49 1.19 -5.25 -18.61
CA LYS A 49 1.54 -6.09 -19.78
C LYS A 49 3.04 -6.36 -19.92
N ALA A 50 3.89 -5.47 -19.39
CA ALA A 50 5.33 -5.63 -19.46
C ALA A 50 5.90 -6.61 -18.41
N VAL A 51 5.19 -6.85 -17.30
CA VAL A 51 5.71 -7.64 -16.16
C VAL A 51 4.86 -8.85 -15.78
N LEU A 52 3.57 -8.85 -16.07
CA LEU A 52 2.65 -9.94 -15.73
C LEU A 52 2.49 -10.91 -16.91
N SER A 53 2.20 -12.17 -16.60
CA SER A 53 1.81 -13.14 -17.63
C SER A 53 0.46 -12.78 -18.27
N PRO A 54 0.16 -13.27 -19.50
CA PRO A 54 -1.13 -12.99 -20.14
C PRO A 54 -2.34 -13.35 -19.26
N ARG A 55 -2.27 -14.50 -18.58
CA ARG A 55 -3.32 -14.96 -17.65
C ARG A 55 -3.49 -14.03 -16.44
N GLU A 56 -2.41 -13.45 -15.93
CA GLU A 56 -2.47 -12.50 -14.82
C GLU A 56 -3.01 -11.14 -15.25
N VAL A 57 -2.68 -10.69 -16.46
CA VAL A 57 -3.24 -9.45 -17.03
C VAL A 57 -4.75 -9.56 -17.19
N GLU A 58 -5.25 -10.72 -17.61
CA GLU A 58 -6.69 -11.03 -17.73
C GLU A 58 -7.40 -11.14 -16.38
N SER A 59 -6.66 -11.35 -15.29
CA SER A 59 -7.22 -11.44 -13.94
C SER A 59 -7.40 -10.07 -13.28
N ASP A 60 -8.08 -10.05 -12.13
CA ASP A 60 -8.21 -8.84 -11.28
C ASP A 60 -6.89 -8.40 -10.61
N LEU A 61 -5.80 -9.17 -10.80
CA LEU A 61 -4.49 -8.82 -10.24
C LEU A 61 -4.04 -7.46 -10.76
N ALA A 62 -3.89 -6.52 -9.84
CA ALA A 62 -3.41 -5.18 -10.12
C ALA A 62 -4.24 -4.44 -11.21
N ALA A 63 -5.53 -4.78 -11.38
CA ALA A 63 -6.36 -4.30 -12.49
C ALA A 63 -6.40 -2.77 -12.67
N VAL A 64 -6.30 -2.02 -11.57
CA VAL A 64 -6.24 -0.56 -11.58
C VAL A 64 -5.10 -0.06 -10.69
N PRO A 65 -4.59 1.16 -10.89
CA PRO A 65 -3.52 1.69 -10.03
C PRO A 65 -3.92 1.73 -8.55
N TYR A 66 -5.21 1.94 -8.26
CA TYR A 66 -5.75 1.94 -6.90
C TYR A 66 -5.59 0.58 -6.18
N SER A 67 -5.40 -0.52 -6.91
CA SER A 67 -5.09 -1.82 -6.32
C SER A 67 -3.80 -1.81 -5.49
N LEU A 68 -2.83 -0.95 -5.82
CA LEU A 68 -1.61 -0.78 -5.02
C LEU A 68 -1.90 -0.27 -3.60
N ARG A 69 -2.90 0.58 -3.45
CA ARG A 69 -3.32 1.07 -2.13
C ARG A 69 -3.91 -0.06 -1.30
N HIS A 70 -4.74 -0.91 -1.90
CA HIS A 70 -5.26 -2.10 -1.22
C HIS A 70 -4.12 -3.05 -0.82
N ALA A 71 -3.16 -3.28 -1.70
CA ALA A 71 -1.99 -4.10 -1.40
C ALA A 71 -1.16 -3.53 -0.23
N GLY A 72 -0.89 -2.22 -0.23
CA GLY A 72 -0.14 -1.54 0.84
C GLY A 72 -0.84 -1.62 2.20
N VAL A 73 -2.15 -1.36 2.26
CA VAL A 73 -2.92 -1.50 3.50
C VAL A 73 -2.94 -2.95 3.98
N SER A 74 -3.14 -3.90 3.06
CA SER A 74 -3.12 -5.34 3.38
C SER A 74 -1.77 -5.79 3.92
N LEU A 75 -0.67 -5.27 3.36
CA LEU A 75 0.69 -5.53 3.82
C LEU A 75 0.86 -5.08 5.27
N TRP A 76 0.51 -3.83 5.60
CA TRP A 76 0.65 -3.32 6.97
C TRP A 76 -0.13 -4.13 8.00
N ILE A 77 -1.36 -4.53 7.67
CA ILE A 77 -2.18 -5.39 8.52
C ILE A 77 -1.49 -6.75 8.74
N LYS A 78 -1.05 -7.41 7.66
CA LYS A 78 -0.39 -8.72 7.75
C LYS A 78 0.94 -8.66 8.52
N SER A 79 1.64 -7.53 8.42
CA SER A 79 2.86 -7.25 9.19
C SER A 79 2.59 -7.03 10.69
N GLY A 80 1.33 -6.98 11.12
CA GLY A 80 0.95 -6.82 12.53
C GLY A 80 0.96 -5.39 13.03
N VAL A 81 0.89 -4.40 12.13
CA VAL A 81 0.74 -3.00 12.53
C VAL A 81 -0.65 -2.80 13.15
N ASP A 82 -0.71 -2.02 14.23
CA ASP A 82 -1.96 -1.71 14.93
C ASP A 82 -3.06 -1.21 13.97
N PRO A 83 -4.29 -1.73 14.04
CA PRO A 83 -5.38 -1.33 13.15
C PRO A 83 -5.72 0.17 13.17
N ALA A 84 -5.64 0.84 14.32
CA ALA A 84 -5.89 2.28 14.40
C ALA A 84 -4.79 3.07 13.67
N GLU A 85 -3.53 2.66 13.84
CA GLU A 85 -2.40 3.25 13.10
C GLU A 85 -2.51 3.01 11.59
N VAL A 86 -2.88 1.79 11.16
CA VAL A 86 -3.12 1.50 9.74
C VAL A 86 -4.23 2.39 9.17
N ALA A 87 -5.35 2.54 9.88
CA ALA A 87 -6.47 3.36 9.45
C ALA A 87 -6.09 4.84 9.35
N ALA A 88 -5.41 5.38 10.37
CA ALA A 88 -4.90 6.75 10.38
C ALA A 88 -3.95 7.00 9.21
N ARG A 89 -3.01 6.07 8.96
CA ARG A 89 -2.06 6.14 7.83
C ARG A 89 -2.74 6.08 6.48
N ALA A 90 -3.74 5.23 6.36
CA ALA A 90 -4.51 5.10 5.13
C ALA A 90 -5.45 6.31 4.92
N GLY A 91 -5.78 7.07 5.95
CA GLY A 91 -6.69 8.21 5.86
C GLY A 91 -8.17 7.79 5.80
N HIS A 92 -8.54 6.73 6.53
CA HIS A 92 -9.93 6.32 6.68
C HIS A 92 -10.22 5.89 8.12
N SER A 93 -11.50 5.75 8.49
CA SER A 93 -11.87 5.30 9.82
C SER A 93 -11.50 3.83 10.06
N ILE A 94 -11.37 3.45 11.34
CA ILE A 94 -11.16 2.06 11.74
C ILE A 94 -12.34 1.16 11.33
N ALA A 95 -13.57 1.71 11.30
CA ALA A 95 -14.74 1.00 10.81
C ALA A 95 -14.63 0.64 9.32
N VAL A 96 -14.10 1.56 8.49
CA VAL A 96 -13.79 1.29 7.07
C VAL A 96 -12.72 0.22 6.95
N LEU A 97 -11.67 0.26 7.78
CA LEU A 97 -10.63 -0.76 7.80
C LEU A 97 -11.23 -2.15 8.04
N TYR A 98 -12.02 -2.33 9.10
CA TYR A 98 -12.63 -3.63 9.39
C TYR A 98 -13.63 -4.06 8.32
N ARG A 99 -14.45 -3.14 7.78
CA ARG A 99 -15.41 -3.47 6.72
C ARG A 99 -14.74 -4.04 5.47
N PHE A 100 -13.66 -3.41 4.99
CA PHE A 100 -13.05 -3.79 3.71
C PHE A 100 -11.90 -4.78 3.84
N TYR A 101 -11.21 -4.82 4.99
CA TYR A 101 -10.00 -5.64 5.16
C TYR A 101 -10.16 -6.80 6.16
N ALA A 102 -11.33 -7.00 6.78
CA ALA A 102 -11.55 -8.12 7.70
C ALA A 102 -11.25 -9.50 7.09
N LYS A 103 -11.42 -9.68 5.77
CA LYS A 103 -11.06 -10.94 5.10
C LYS A 103 -9.56 -11.27 5.21
N ILE A 104 -8.70 -10.25 5.27
CA ILE A 104 -7.25 -10.41 5.45
C ILE A 104 -6.90 -10.72 6.91
N LEU A 105 -7.76 -10.32 7.85
CA LEU A 105 -7.65 -10.67 9.26
C LEU A 105 -8.09 -12.12 9.54
N LYS A 106 -8.91 -12.72 8.65
CA LYS A 106 -9.33 -14.13 8.76
C LYS A 106 -8.17 -15.06 8.39
N GLY A 107 -7.92 -16.07 9.22
CA GLY A 107 -6.83 -17.05 9.05
C GLY A 107 -5.73 -16.99 10.12
N GLY A 108 -5.79 -15.99 11.01
CA GLY A 108 -4.83 -15.82 12.10
C GLY A 108 -5.17 -16.52 13.41
N GLN A 109 -6.24 -17.34 13.48
CA GLN A 109 -6.78 -17.83 14.77
C GLN A 109 -5.72 -18.52 15.64
N LYS A 110 -4.87 -19.37 15.06
CA LYS A 110 -3.76 -19.99 15.78
C LYS A 110 -2.80 -18.94 16.36
N ARG A 111 -2.35 -17.98 15.54
CA ARG A 111 -1.47 -16.88 15.97
C ARG A 111 -2.14 -16.01 17.04
N SER A 112 -3.43 -15.74 16.91
CA SER A 112 -4.20 -15.00 17.91
C SER A 112 -4.23 -15.76 19.24
N ASN A 113 -4.49 -17.05 19.21
CA ASN A 113 -4.46 -17.89 20.40
C ASN A 113 -3.07 -17.93 21.03
N ASP A 114 -2.00 -18.11 20.22
CA ASP A 114 -0.61 -18.11 20.71
C ASP A 114 -0.25 -16.78 21.41
N LEU A 115 -0.72 -15.64 20.87
CA LEU A 115 -0.51 -14.32 21.49
C LEU A 115 -1.29 -14.17 22.80
N ILE A 116 -2.55 -14.65 22.85
CA ILE A 116 -3.38 -14.62 24.06
C ILE A 116 -2.74 -15.50 25.14
N SER A 117 -2.37 -16.73 24.81
CA SER A 117 -1.73 -17.66 25.74
C SER A 117 -0.45 -17.07 26.32
N ARG A 118 0.47 -16.55 25.49
CA ARG A 118 1.69 -15.88 25.98
C ARG A 118 1.40 -14.74 26.95
N ALA A 119 0.44 -13.88 26.63
CA ALA A 119 0.11 -12.74 27.48
C ALA A 119 -0.50 -13.17 28.82
N LEU A 120 -1.27 -14.27 28.84
CA LEU A 120 -1.82 -14.83 30.08
C LEU A 120 -0.74 -15.54 30.91
N ASP A 121 0.16 -16.29 30.25
CA ASP A 121 1.27 -16.98 30.91
C ASP A 121 2.31 -16.01 31.50
N GLU A 122 2.54 -14.85 30.86
CA GLU A 122 3.39 -13.77 31.39
C GLU A 122 2.78 -13.08 32.62
N GLY A 123 1.45 -13.10 32.78
CA GLY A 123 0.74 -12.58 33.95
C GLY A 123 0.70 -13.52 35.15
N ASP A 124 0.98 -14.80 34.93
CA ASP A 124 1.03 -15.86 35.95
C ASP A 124 2.48 -16.18 36.42
N ALA A 125 3.48 -15.45 35.91
CA ALA A 125 4.85 -15.53 36.41
C ALA A 125 4.97 -14.80 37.78
N PRO A 126 5.49 -15.45 38.84
CA PRO A 126 5.63 -14.84 40.17
C PRO A 126 6.63 -13.67 40.20
#